data_AF-A0A935C8B5-F1
#
_entry.id   AF-A0A935C8B5-F1
#
_cell.length_a   1.000
_cell.length_b   1.000
_cell.length_c   1.000
_cell.angle_alpha   90.00
_cell.angle_beta   90.00
_cell.angle_gamma   90.00
#
_symmetry.space_group_name_H-M   'P 1'
#
loop_
_entity.id
_entity.type
_entity.pdbx_description
1 polymer ?
#
loop_
_entity_poly.entity_id
_entity_poly.type
_entity_poly.pdbx_seq_one_letter_code
_entity_poly.pdbx_strand_id
1 'polypeptide(L)'
;MTPRERADRAKLILDDPVFAHAFADIREQLVAKLEMCPVGDVEAQHDLTLTLQLLKQLRTQLARYCEEIVLDNAKARQESWLRRAKQSLTT
;
A
#
# COMPACT_ATOMS: atom_id res chain seq x y z
N MET A 1 11.35 1.58 -13.07
CA MET A 1 10.41 2.45 -12.36
C MET A 1 11.15 3.02 -11.16
N THR A 2 11.28 4.33 -11.07
CA THR A 2 11.87 5.01 -9.92
C THR A 2 10.97 4.88 -8.68
N PRO A 3 11.49 5.06 -7.45
CA PRO A 3 10.65 5.09 -6.24
C PRO A 3 9.48 6.08 -6.35
N ARG A 4 9.69 7.18 -7.07
CA ARG A 4 8.66 8.20 -7.36
C ARG A 4 7.58 7.75 -8.31
N GLU A 5 7.98 7.23 -9.46
CA GLU A 5 7.02 6.66 -10.41
C GLU A 5 6.22 5.51 -9.79
N ARG A 6 6.85 4.74 -8.87
CA ARG A 6 6.18 3.67 -8.12
C ARG A 6 5.13 4.21 -7.17
N ALA A 7 5.45 5.25 -6.39
CA ALA A 7 4.53 5.87 -5.46
C ALA A 7 3.36 6.56 -6.18
N ASP A 8 3.65 7.29 -7.26
CA ASP A 8 2.62 7.96 -8.06
C ASP A 8 1.65 6.93 -8.68
N ARG A 9 2.18 5.82 -9.21
CA ARG A 9 1.34 4.71 -9.71
C ARG A 9 0.56 4.00 -8.60
N ALA A 10 1.18 3.74 -7.46
CA ALA A 10 0.50 3.12 -6.33
C ALA A 10 -0.66 3.97 -5.83
N LYS A 11 -0.49 5.30 -5.80
CA LYS A 11 -1.55 6.24 -5.49
C LYS A 11 -2.68 6.19 -6.51
N LEU A 12 -2.36 6.22 -7.82
CA LEU A 12 -3.38 6.10 -8.87
C LEU A 12 -4.19 4.81 -8.74
N ILE A 13 -3.54 3.68 -8.41
CA ILE A 13 -4.23 2.41 -8.19
C ILE A 13 -5.15 2.47 -6.97
N LEU A 14 -4.69 3.06 -5.86
CA LEU A 14 -5.48 3.15 -4.63
C LEU A 14 -6.66 4.12 -4.74
N ASP A 15 -6.51 5.17 -5.55
CA ASP A 15 -7.56 6.17 -5.82
C ASP A 15 -8.52 5.71 -6.94
N ASP A 16 -8.20 4.62 -7.65
CA ASP A 16 -9.03 4.10 -8.74
C ASP A 16 -10.31 3.44 -8.20
N PRO A 17 -11.50 3.91 -8.62
CA PRO A 17 -12.75 3.38 -8.12
C PRO A 17 -12.98 1.93 -8.54
N VAL A 18 -12.55 1.51 -9.73
CA VAL A 18 -12.71 0.12 -10.19
C VAL A 18 -11.85 -0.81 -9.36
N PHE A 19 -10.61 -0.42 -9.07
CA PHE A 19 -9.74 -1.18 -8.17
C PHE A 19 -10.34 -1.27 -6.76
N ALA A 20 -10.87 -0.17 -6.22
CA ALA A 20 -11.49 -0.16 -4.91
C ALA A 20 -12.70 -1.11 -4.82
N HIS A 21 -13.58 -1.10 -5.83
CA HIS A 21 -14.72 -2.03 -5.89
C HIS A 21 -14.26 -3.47 -6.07
N ALA A 22 -13.36 -3.75 -7.01
CA ALA A 22 -12.85 -5.10 -7.23
C ALA A 22 -12.19 -5.68 -5.96
N PHE A 23 -11.44 -4.86 -5.22
CA PHE A 23 -10.83 -5.27 -3.96
C PHE A 23 -11.87 -5.58 -2.88
N ALA A 24 -12.96 -4.79 -2.80
CA ALA A 24 -14.08 -5.04 -1.90
C ALA A 24 -14.81 -6.34 -2.28
N ASP A 25 -15.15 -6.52 -3.55
CA ASP A 25 -15.85 -7.69 -4.07
C ASP A 25 -15.07 -8.98 -3.78
N ILE A 26 -13.74 -8.98 -4.03
CA ILE A 26 -12.88 -10.14 -3.74
C ILE A 26 -12.90 -10.45 -2.24
N ARG A 27 -12.80 -9.42 -1.38
CA ARG A 27 -12.85 -9.60 0.07
C ARG A 27 -14.18 -10.20 0.50
N GLU A 28 -15.30 -9.67 0.01
CA GLU A 28 -16.64 -10.16 0.33
C GLU A 28 -16.84 -11.61 -0.11
N GLN A 29 -16.39 -11.96 -1.30
CA GLN A 29 -16.44 -13.35 -1.78
C GLN A 29 -15.61 -14.31 -0.91
N LEU A 30 -14.43 -13.89 -0.45
CA LEU A 30 -13.60 -14.70 0.45
C LEU A 30 -14.24 -14.86 1.83
N VAL A 31 -14.85 -13.80 2.36
CA VAL A 31 -15.59 -13.85 3.64
C VAL A 31 -16.80 -14.77 3.52
N ALA A 32 -17.61 -14.63 2.47
CA ALA A 32 -18.78 -15.48 2.24
C ALA A 32 -18.38 -16.97 2.13
N LYS A 33 -17.26 -17.26 1.43
CA LYS A 33 -16.72 -18.63 1.37
C LYS A 33 -16.29 -19.16 2.73
N LEU A 34 -15.70 -18.30 3.58
CA LEU A 34 -15.29 -18.67 4.92
C LEU A 34 -16.50 -18.93 5.83
N GLU A 35 -17.56 -18.12 5.72
CA GLU A 35 -18.82 -18.30 6.46
C GLU A 35 -19.55 -19.59 6.09
N MET A 36 -19.44 -20.01 4.82
CA MET A 36 -19.99 -21.27 4.32
C MET A 36 -19.07 -22.48 4.57
N CYS A 37 -17.84 -22.26 5.03
CA CYS A 37 -16.85 -23.32 5.20
C CYS A 37 -17.26 -24.23 6.38
N PRO A 38 -17.29 -25.57 6.20
CA PRO A 38 -17.57 -26.48 7.29
C PRO A 38 -16.59 -26.30 8.44
N VAL A 39 -17.09 -26.31 9.68
CA VAL A 39 -16.27 -26.12 10.89
C VAL A 39 -15.12 -27.14 10.98
N GLY A 40 -15.34 -28.36 10.48
CA GLY A 40 -14.33 -29.42 10.48
C GLY A 40 -13.28 -29.33 9.36
N ASP A 41 -13.47 -28.42 8.39
CA ASP A 41 -12.54 -28.24 7.27
C ASP A 41 -11.51 -27.16 7.59
N VAL A 42 -10.55 -27.53 8.44
CA VAL A 42 -9.52 -26.63 8.97
C VAL A 42 -8.58 -26.14 7.86
N GLU A 43 -8.31 -26.99 6.86
CA GLU A 43 -7.43 -26.64 5.74
C GLU A 43 -8.06 -25.55 4.87
N ALA A 44 -9.33 -25.71 4.48
CA ALA A 44 -10.02 -24.68 3.70
C ALA A 44 -10.17 -23.36 4.48
N GLN A 45 -10.45 -23.41 5.80
CA GLN A 45 -10.49 -22.22 6.66
C GLN A 45 -9.13 -21.50 6.71
N HIS A 46 -8.03 -22.27 6.81
CA HIS A 46 -6.69 -21.74 6.82
C HIS A 46 -6.37 -21.03 5.51
N ASP A 47 -6.64 -21.67 4.38
CA ASP A 47 -6.37 -21.11 3.04
C ASP A 47 -7.17 -19.83 2.76
N LEU A 48 -8.45 -19.81 3.12
CA LEU A 48 -9.29 -18.62 2.99
C LEU A 48 -8.77 -17.47 3.88
N THR A 49 -8.35 -17.79 5.11
CA THR A 49 -7.77 -16.80 6.03
C THR A 49 -6.45 -16.25 5.52
N LEU A 50 -5.56 -17.11 5.02
CA LEU A 50 -4.30 -16.71 4.42
C LEU A 50 -4.53 -15.80 3.21
N THR A 51 -5.50 -16.16 2.35
CA THR A 51 -5.85 -15.36 1.18
C THR A 51 -6.37 -13.97 1.56
N LEU A 52 -7.22 -13.87 2.60
CA LEU A 52 -7.66 -12.58 3.15
C LEU A 52 -6.49 -11.75 3.69
N GLN A 53 -5.52 -12.38 4.36
CA GLN A 53 -4.33 -11.70 4.84
C GLN A 53 -3.46 -11.19 3.70
N LEU A 54 -3.24 -11.98 2.65
CA LEU A 54 -2.49 -11.58 1.46
C LEU A 54 -3.16 -10.41 0.73
N LEU A 55 -4.49 -10.45 0.61
CA LEU A 55 -5.26 -9.33 0.04
C LEU A 55 -5.01 -8.04 0.86
N LYS A 56 -5.13 -8.11 2.19
CA LYS A 56 -4.82 -6.98 3.08
C LYS A 56 -3.38 -6.48 2.93
N GLN A 57 -2.41 -7.40 2.85
CA GLN A 57 -1.00 -7.07 2.66
C GLN A 57 -0.76 -6.33 1.35
N LEU A 58 -1.41 -6.73 0.25
CA LEU A 58 -1.29 -6.04 -1.04
C LEU A 58 -1.68 -4.54 -0.92
N ARG A 59 -2.84 -4.25 -0.34
CA ARG A 59 -3.27 -2.85 -0.12
C ARG A 59 -2.30 -2.09 0.79
N THR A 60 -1.80 -2.75 1.83
CA THR A 60 -0.85 -2.16 2.77
C THR A 60 0.47 -1.83 2.07
N GLN A 61 0.94 -2.70 1.19
CA GLN A 61 2.17 -2.51 0.44
C GLN A 61 2.05 -1.36 -0.56
N LEU A 62 0.91 -1.23 -1.24
CA LEU A 62 0.62 -0.06 -2.09
C LEU A 62 0.62 1.24 -1.27
N ALA A 63 0.02 1.25 -0.09
CA ALA A 63 0.00 2.42 0.78
C ALA A 63 1.41 2.81 1.26
N ARG A 64 2.25 1.83 1.60
CA ARG A 64 3.65 2.06 1.98
C ARG A 64 4.46 2.75 0.88
N TYR A 65 4.25 2.39 -0.39
CA TYR A 65 4.91 3.08 -1.50
C TYR A 65 4.53 4.57 -1.55
N CYS A 66 3.30 4.92 -1.19
CA CYS A 66 2.86 6.32 -1.10
C CYS A 66 3.49 7.06 0.10
N GLU A 67 3.71 6.38 1.22
CA GLU A 67 4.30 6.99 2.43
C GLU A 67 5.80 7.24 2.30
N GLU A 68 6.54 6.28 1.72
CA GLU A 68 7.99 6.38 1.51
C GLU A 68 8.38 7.65 0.75
N ILE A 69 7.61 8.02 -0.28
CA ILE A 69 7.92 9.23 -1.06
C ILE A 69 7.65 10.54 -0.32
N VAL A 70 6.69 10.57 0.60
CA VAL A 70 6.43 11.77 1.41
C VAL A 70 7.65 12.05 2.29
N LEU A 71 8.22 11.00 2.89
CA LEU A 71 9.44 11.08 3.69
C LEU A 71 10.66 11.49 2.86
N ASP A 72 10.84 10.90 1.68
CA ASP A 72 11.96 11.24 0.80
C ASP A 72 11.88 12.68 0.27
N ASN A 73 10.69 13.15 -0.10
CA ASN A 73 10.48 14.55 -0.51
C ASN A 73 10.69 15.54 0.65
N ALA A 74 10.39 15.14 1.89
CA ALA A 74 10.67 15.96 3.07
C ALA A 74 12.17 16.06 3.33
N LYS A 75 12.89 14.93 3.27
CA LYS A 75 14.36 14.88 3.39
C LYS A 75 15.05 15.72 2.31
N ALA A 76 14.68 15.54 1.04
CA ALA A 76 15.27 16.30 -0.06
C ALA A 76 15.05 17.83 0.09
N ARG A 77 13.86 18.25 0.56
CA ARG A 77 13.58 19.66 0.86
C ARG A 77 14.46 20.17 2.00
N GLN A 78 14.59 19.42 3.09
CA GLN A 78 15.45 19.78 4.21
C GLN A 78 16.92 19.89 3.80
N GLU A 79 17.45 18.95 3.03
CA GLU A 79 18.82 18.98 2.52
C GLU A 79 19.06 20.19 1.61
N SER A 80 18.12 20.49 0.71
CA SER A 80 18.20 21.67 -0.17
C SER A 80 18.19 22.99 0.62
N TRP A 81 17.45 23.05 1.73
CA TRP A 81 17.41 24.20 2.61
C TRP A 81 18.73 24.33 3.38
N LEU A 82 19.24 23.24 3.97
CA LEU A 82 20.53 23.22 4.67
C LEU A 82 21.69 23.61 3.73
N ARG A 83 21.68 23.15 2.48
CA ARG A 83 22.71 23.50 1.49
C ARG A 83 22.71 25.01 1.20
N ARG A 84 21.53 25.60 1.01
CA ARG A 84 21.37 27.05 0.79
C ARG A 84 21.81 27.86 2.01
N ALA A 85 21.42 27.42 3.22
CA ALA A 85 21.81 28.06 4.46
C ALA A 85 23.33 28.02 4.70
N LYS A 86 23.98 26.90 4.37
CA LYS A 86 25.44 26.79 4.42
C LYS A 86 26.12 27.77 3.45
N GLN A 87 25.64 27.86 2.21
CA GLN A 87 26.20 28.77 1.20
C GLN A 87 26.05 30.25 1.59
N SER A 88 24.96 30.63 2.26
CA SER A 88 24.77 32.00 2.77
C SER A 88 25.60 32.36 3.99
N LEU A 89 26.19 31.38 4.68
CA LEU A 89 27.07 31.59 5.85
C LEU A 89 28.56 31.66 5.47
N THR A 90 28.93 31.16 4.28
CA THR A 90 30.30 31.21 3.74
C THR A 90 30.53 32.36 2.75
N THR A 91 29.52 33.21 2.52
CA THR A 91 29.63 34.45 1.73
C THR A 91 29.51 35.64 2.67
#